data_AF-A0A2M7QHF5-F1
#
_entry.id   AF-A0A2M7QHF5-F1
#
_cell.length_a   1.000
_cell.length_b   1.000
_cell.length_c   1.000
_cell.angle_alpha   90.00
_cell.angle_beta   90.00
_cell.angle_gamma   90.00
#
_symmetry.space_group_name_H-M   'P 1'
#
loop_
_entity.id
_entity.type
_entity.pdbx_description
1 polymer ?
#
loop_
_entity_poly.entity_id
_entity_poly.type
_entity_poly.pdbx_seq_one_letter_code
_entity_poly.pdbx_strand_id
1 'polypeptide(L)'
;MTDKINICVLDNDGMYRKFFKIIPYHSGGFALVLPRLIDKQIGRLEKTFITYKNFGTHLDIKRDETKQYSAKDIVKFSYHLDGFVQFSSATNNRIVSGRYPDGTPKGLGIISRPLSNPVSTGPSITITFWGLDKFEKESSRKLDSNYIFEAKKSVLHPKAQFNKGDEKAYAMAIYLIPNSLGGRIFKKDGGKYAYLTMMQGLPNGKAFVRLRELVRIIEMNPQNFRIAISWFFIPKKATSDSGYVFFGPTDGRRGLSASYPAIDYGNRLLMKDITYL
;
A
#
# COMPACT_ATOMS: atom_id res chain seq x y z
N MET A 1 13.12 -19.76 9.91
CA MET A 1 12.44 -19.29 8.68
C MET A 1 11.39 -18.29 9.15
N THR A 2 11.44 -17.01 8.75
CA THR A 2 10.37 -16.05 9.13
C THR A 2 9.08 -16.45 8.42
N ASP A 3 8.00 -16.59 9.19
CA ASP A 3 6.70 -16.97 8.65
C ASP A 3 6.19 -15.88 7.70
N LYS A 4 5.84 -16.30 6.49
CA LYS A 4 5.25 -15.43 5.47
C LYS A 4 3.80 -15.18 5.86
N ILE A 5 3.38 -13.92 5.79
CA ILE A 5 2.03 -13.51 6.18
C ILE A 5 1.25 -13.21 4.91
N ASN A 6 0.19 -13.97 4.62
CA ASN A 6 -0.68 -13.66 3.48
C ASN A 6 -1.78 -12.69 3.91
N ILE A 7 -2.02 -11.68 3.08
CA ILE A 7 -3.17 -10.80 3.17
C ILE A 7 -4.17 -11.22 2.12
N CYS A 8 -5.34 -11.65 2.59
CA CYS A 8 -6.42 -12.15 1.76
C CYS A 8 -7.68 -11.32 1.95
N VAL A 9 -8.55 -11.33 0.95
CA VAL A 9 -9.91 -10.82 1.08
C VAL A 9 -10.92 -11.94 0.89
N LEU A 10 -11.90 -12.00 1.77
CA LEU A 10 -13.12 -12.77 1.54
C LEU A 10 -14.06 -11.91 0.71
N ASP A 11 -14.17 -12.27 -0.57
CA ASP A 11 -15.02 -11.58 -1.54
C ASP A 11 -16.51 -11.93 -1.30
N ASN A 12 -17.40 -11.20 -1.93
CA ASN A 12 -18.84 -11.32 -1.76
C ASN A 12 -19.39 -12.67 -2.25
N ASP A 13 -18.68 -13.33 -3.17
CA ASP A 13 -18.93 -14.68 -3.69
C ASP A 13 -18.51 -15.80 -2.72
N GLY A 14 -17.94 -15.44 -1.55
CA GLY A 14 -17.44 -16.40 -0.56
C GLY A 14 -16.04 -16.95 -0.87
N MET A 15 -15.37 -16.47 -1.91
CA MET A 15 -14.01 -16.90 -2.26
C MET A 15 -12.96 -16.06 -1.56
N TYR A 16 -11.87 -16.72 -1.14
CA TYR A 16 -10.67 -16.03 -0.66
C TYR A 16 -9.79 -15.62 -1.85
N ARG A 17 -9.46 -14.33 -1.92
CA ARG A 17 -8.61 -13.73 -2.95
C ARG A 17 -7.30 -13.28 -2.33
N LYS A 18 -6.16 -13.64 -2.94
CA LYS A 18 -4.83 -13.22 -2.48
C LYS A 18 -4.54 -11.81 -2.96
N PHE A 19 -4.27 -10.89 -2.03
CA PHE A 19 -3.87 -9.54 -2.39
C PHE A 19 -2.37 -9.40 -2.34
N PHE A 20 -1.76 -9.45 -1.17
CA PHE A 20 -0.31 -9.35 -1.10
C PHE A 20 0.21 -10.20 0.03
N LYS A 21 1.53 -10.39 0.02
CA LYS A 21 2.23 -11.19 1.02
C LYS A 21 3.29 -10.33 1.69
N ILE A 22 3.30 -10.35 3.01
CA ILE A 22 4.31 -9.70 3.83
C ILE A 22 5.39 -10.75 4.17
N ILE A 23 6.65 -10.38 3.91
CA ILE A 23 7.82 -11.22 4.19
C ILE A 23 8.73 -10.44 5.14
N PRO A 24 8.73 -10.73 6.44
CA PRO A 24 9.63 -10.09 7.39
C PRO A 24 11.08 -10.50 7.12
N TYR A 25 12.00 -9.54 7.17
CA TYR A 25 13.43 -9.78 7.03
C TYR A 25 14.09 -10.01 8.39
N HIS A 26 14.98 -11.00 8.47
CA HIS A 26 15.76 -11.26 9.68
C HIS A 26 16.63 -10.07 10.11
N SER A 27 17.17 -9.32 9.15
CA SER A 27 17.98 -8.11 9.37
C SER A 27 17.18 -6.87 9.78
N GLY A 28 15.86 -7.00 9.94
CA GLY A 28 14.97 -5.87 10.11
C GLY A 28 14.28 -5.44 8.81
N GLY A 29 13.05 -4.96 8.93
CA GLY A 29 12.22 -4.56 7.80
C GLY A 29 11.41 -5.69 7.20
N PHE A 30 10.84 -5.46 6.02
CA PHE A 30 9.93 -6.39 5.36
C PHE A 30 9.86 -6.17 3.85
N ALA A 31 9.29 -7.15 3.15
CA ALA A 31 8.84 -7.01 1.78
C ALA A 31 7.34 -7.22 1.66
N LEU A 32 6.73 -6.52 0.70
CA LEU A 32 5.40 -6.80 0.16
C LEU A 32 5.58 -7.39 -1.24
N VAL A 33 5.08 -8.60 -1.44
CA VAL A 33 4.88 -9.15 -2.79
C VAL A 33 3.54 -8.66 -3.29
N LEU A 34 3.56 -7.87 -4.35
CA LEU A 34 2.35 -7.23 -4.89
C LEU A 34 1.36 -8.28 -5.44
N PRO A 35 0.08 -7.88 -5.61
CA PRO A 35 -0.95 -8.78 -6.10
C PRO A 35 -0.68 -9.35 -7.48
N ARG A 36 -1.20 -10.56 -7.69
CA ARG A 36 -1.23 -11.21 -8.99
C ARG A 36 -2.66 -11.28 -9.47
N LEU A 37 -2.90 -10.71 -10.64
CA LEU A 37 -4.16 -10.84 -11.34
C LEU A 37 -4.03 -11.94 -12.40
N ILE A 38 -5.14 -12.62 -12.66
CA ILE A 38 -5.24 -13.71 -13.64
C ILE A 38 -5.33 -13.18 -15.09
N ASP A 39 -5.72 -11.92 -15.25
CA ASP A 39 -5.79 -11.27 -16.55
C ASP A 39 -4.41 -10.83 -17.04
N LYS A 40 -4.22 -10.83 -18.36
CA LYS A 40 -2.91 -10.55 -18.99
C LYS A 40 -2.86 -9.09 -19.43
N GLN A 41 -2.48 -8.21 -18.51
CA GLN A 41 -2.22 -6.80 -18.77
C GLN A 41 -0.76 -6.45 -18.48
N ILE A 42 -0.35 -5.24 -18.85
CA ILE A 42 0.96 -4.68 -18.52
C ILE A 42 0.78 -3.72 -17.36
N GLY A 43 1.56 -3.89 -16.30
CA GLY A 43 1.70 -2.94 -15.20
C GLY A 43 2.91 -2.03 -15.38
N ARG A 44 2.98 -1.01 -14.53
CA ARG A 44 4.06 -0.02 -14.50
C ARG A 44 4.53 0.25 -13.08
N LEU A 45 5.84 0.31 -12.88
CA LEU A 45 6.51 0.74 -11.67
C LEU A 45 7.16 2.09 -11.93
N GLU A 46 7.02 3.01 -11.00
CA GLU A 46 7.51 4.37 -11.18
C GLU A 46 8.22 4.88 -9.94
N LYS A 47 9.28 5.65 -10.19
CA LYS A 47 9.86 6.58 -9.24
C LYS A 47 9.55 7.97 -9.74
N THR A 48 8.76 8.71 -8.97
CA THR A 48 8.23 10.01 -9.39
C THR A 48 8.74 11.09 -8.47
N PHE A 49 9.28 12.17 -9.04
CA PHE A 49 9.52 13.42 -8.33
C PHE A 49 8.21 14.19 -8.21
N ILE A 50 7.87 14.59 -6.99
CA ILE A 50 6.64 15.26 -6.61
C ILE A 50 7.01 16.67 -6.17
N THR A 51 6.48 17.67 -6.89
CA THR A 51 6.59 19.07 -6.47
C THR A 51 5.30 19.57 -5.87
N TYR A 52 5.40 20.06 -4.63
CA TYR A 52 4.28 20.62 -3.87
C TYR A 52 4.04 22.12 -4.15
N LYS A 53 4.55 22.66 -5.27
CA LYS A 53 4.43 24.09 -5.61
C LYS A 53 2.97 24.57 -5.64
N ASN A 54 2.06 23.72 -6.10
CA ASN A 54 0.63 24.01 -6.25
C ASN A 54 -0.24 23.20 -5.26
N PHE A 55 0.29 22.94 -4.06
CA PHE A 55 -0.40 22.17 -3.03
C PHE A 55 -1.82 22.70 -2.78
N GLY A 56 -2.80 21.80 -2.75
CA GLY A 56 -4.22 22.12 -2.65
C GLY A 56 -4.99 22.08 -3.98
N THR A 57 -4.31 22.10 -5.13
CA THR A 57 -4.97 21.94 -6.45
C THR A 57 -4.47 20.70 -7.18
N HIS A 58 -3.17 20.62 -7.47
CA HIS A 58 -2.54 19.53 -8.19
C HIS A 58 -1.09 19.31 -7.72
N LEU A 59 -0.60 18.09 -7.93
CA LEU A 59 0.81 17.76 -7.83
C LEU A 59 1.39 17.68 -9.24
N ASP A 60 2.45 18.45 -9.47
CA ASP A 60 3.26 18.28 -10.66
C ASP A 60 4.17 17.07 -10.44
N ILE A 61 4.15 16.16 -11.43
CA ILE A 61 4.83 14.87 -11.35
C ILE A 61 5.80 14.75 -12.51
N LYS A 62 7.06 14.51 -12.17
CA LYS A 62 8.08 14.14 -13.13
C LYS A 62 8.51 12.70 -12.86
N ARG A 63 8.52 11.86 -13.90
CA ARG A 63 9.01 10.47 -13.79
C ARG A 63 10.54 10.48 -13.83
N ASP A 64 11.16 10.00 -12.77
CA ASP A 64 12.62 9.82 -12.70
C ASP A 64 13.03 8.47 -13.32
N GLU A 65 12.29 7.40 -13.00
CA GLU A 65 12.54 6.05 -13.50
C GLU A 65 11.19 5.35 -13.72
N THR A 66 11.09 4.54 -14.77
CA THR A 66 9.90 3.75 -15.07
C THR A 66 10.28 2.37 -15.57
N LYS A 67 9.60 1.33 -15.08
CA LYS A 67 9.73 -0.05 -15.57
C LYS A 67 8.35 -0.65 -15.81
N GLN A 68 8.19 -1.35 -16.92
CA GLN A 68 7.00 -2.17 -17.16
C GLN A 68 7.17 -3.56 -16.57
N TYR A 69 6.05 -4.17 -16.19
CA TYR A 69 5.99 -5.56 -15.74
C TYR A 69 4.68 -6.20 -16.18
N SER A 70 4.58 -7.51 -16.11
CA SER A 70 3.39 -8.30 -16.46
C SER A 70 2.94 -9.16 -15.28
N ALA A 71 1.78 -9.82 -15.38
CA ALA A 71 1.32 -10.80 -14.39
C ALA A 71 2.29 -11.98 -14.13
N LYS A 72 3.27 -12.20 -15.03
CA LYS A 72 4.32 -13.22 -14.86
C LYS A 72 5.46 -12.74 -13.97
N ASP A 73 5.64 -11.44 -13.84
CA ASP A 73 6.72 -10.85 -13.05
C ASP A 73 6.26 -10.72 -11.59
N ILE A 74 6.94 -11.39 -10.67
CA ILE A 74 6.64 -11.24 -9.24
C ILE A 74 7.30 -9.96 -8.73
N VAL A 75 6.53 -8.88 -8.59
CA VAL A 75 7.02 -7.60 -8.07
C VAL A 75 7.07 -7.63 -6.54
N LYS A 76 8.21 -7.21 -6.00
CA LYS A 76 8.46 -7.09 -4.57
C LYS A 76 8.82 -5.66 -4.20
N PHE A 77 8.01 -5.03 -3.37
CA PHE A 77 8.36 -3.80 -2.66
C PHE A 77 9.09 -4.16 -1.37
N SER A 78 10.27 -3.59 -1.11
CA SER A 78 11.03 -3.83 0.13
C SER A 78 11.13 -2.55 0.93
N TYR A 79 11.06 -2.66 2.26
CA TYR A 79 11.28 -1.58 3.22
C TYR A 79 12.28 -2.07 4.27
N HIS A 80 13.49 -1.52 4.20
CA HIS A 80 14.60 -1.85 5.07
C HIS A 80 14.60 -1.00 6.35
N LEU A 81 15.26 -1.50 7.40
CA LEU A 81 15.31 -0.87 8.72
C LEU A 81 15.77 0.60 8.68
N ASP A 82 16.75 0.89 7.83
CA ASP A 82 17.40 2.18 7.66
C ASP A 82 16.61 3.18 6.79
N GLY A 83 15.42 2.80 6.32
CA GLY A 83 14.59 3.68 5.49
C GLY A 83 14.70 3.43 3.99
N PHE A 84 15.63 2.58 3.54
CA PHE A 84 15.70 2.27 2.11
C PHE A 84 14.48 1.48 1.67
N VAL A 85 13.84 1.98 0.63
CA VAL A 85 12.68 1.35 0.01
C VAL A 85 12.92 1.18 -1.47
N GLN A 86 12.44 0.07 -2.03
CA GLN A 86 12.66 -0.22 -3.44
C GLN A 86 11.64 -1.20 -4.02
N PHE A 87 11.44 -1.12 -5.33
CA PHE A 87 10.86 -2.22 -6.11
C PHE A 87 11.96 -3.13 -6.69
N SER A 88 11.72 -4.43 -6.66
CA SER A 88 12.59 -5.46 -7.23
C SER A 88 11.75 -6.59 -7.83
N SER A 89 12.34 -7.41 -8.70
CA SER A 89 11.73 -8.66 -9.16
C SER A 89 12.13 -9.79 -8.22
N ALA A 90 11.18 -10.63 -7.83
CA ALA A 90 11.44 -11.79 -7.00
C ALA A 90 11.87 -13.04 -7.81
N THR A 91 11.78 -13.02 -9.15
CA THR A 91 11.90 -14.26 -9.96
C THR A 91 12.83 -14.18 -11.17
N ASN A 92 13.07 -13.00 -11.75
CA ASN A 92 13.73 -12.93 -13.06
C ASN A 92 14.70 -11.76 -13.25
N ASN A 93 15.09 -11.08 -12.17
CA ASN A 93 16.03 -9.95 -12.19
C ASN A 93 15.68 -8.83 -13.20
N ARG A 94 14.45 -8.75 -13.73
CA ARG A 94 14.05 -7.70 -14.68
C ARG A 94 13.92 -6.32 -14.04
N ILE A 95 13.56 -6.30 -12.77
CA ILE A 95 13.45 -5.08 -11.98
C ILE A 95 14.62 -5.08 -11.00
N VAL A 96 15.69 -4.39 -11.38
CA VAL A 96 16.91 -4.25 -10.58
C VAL A 96 16.92 -2.87 -9.93
N SER A 97 16.69 -2.85 -8.64
CA SER A 97 16.95 -1.70 -7.78
C SER A 97 17.89 -2.16 -6.67
N GLY A 98 18.60 -1.22 -6.05
CA GLY A 98 19.53 -1.54 -4.99
C GLY A 98 20.22 -0.29 -4.46
N ARG A 99 21.43 -0.48 -3.94
CA ARG A 99 22.32 0.61 -3.55
C ARG A 99 23.58 0.57 -4.41
N TYR A 100 24.14 1.72 -4.72
CA TYR A 100 25.52 1.83 -5.17
C TYR A 100 26.50 1.53 -4.00
N PRO A 101 27.80 1.32 -4.27
CA PRO A 101 28.79 1.07 -3.22
C PRO A 101 28.87 2.17 -2.15
N ASP A 102 28.57 3.42 -2.53
CA ASP A 102 28.49 4.58 -1.63
C ASP A 102 27.20 4.61 -0.78
N GLY A 103 26.34 3.62 -0.93
CA GLY A 103 25.06 3.50 -0.23
C GLY A 103 23.91 4.25 -0.89
N THR A 104 24.12 5.03 -1.95
CA THR A 104 23.03 5.80 -2.58
C THR A 104 22.03 4.88 -3.31
N PRO A 105 20.72 5.21 -3.31
CA PRO A 105 19.72 4.39 -4.01
C PRO A 105 19.93 4.32 -5.53
N LYS A 106 19.81 3.11 -6.08
CA LYS A 106 19.89 2.80 -7.52
C LYS A 106 18.53 2.32 -8.05
N GLY A 107 18.17 2.76 -9.26
CA GLY A 107 16.95 2.32 -9.95
C GLY A 107 15.67 2.83 -9.27
N LEU A 108 14.68 1.93 -9.11
CA LEU A 108 13.41 2.19 -8.42
C LEU A 108 13.57 2.09 -6.89
N GLY A 109 14.59 2.77 -6.36
CA GLY A 109 14.89 2.88 -4.94
C GLY A 109 15.00 4.33 -4.47
N ILE A 110 14.63 4.58 -3.22
CA ILE A 110 14.75 5.87 -2.51
C ILE A 110 15.06 5.63 -1.01
N ILE A 111 15.48 6.67 -0.28
CA ILE A 111 15.62 6.65 1.18
C ILE A 111 14.41 7.36 1.80
N SER A 112 13.47 6.59 2.33
CA SER A 112 12.38 7.12 3.14
C SER A 112 12.77 7.21 4.62
N ARG A 113 11.80 7.45 5.51
CA ARG A 113 12.03 7.46 6.95
C ARG A 113 12.45 6.07 7.44
N PRO A 114 13.39 5.96 8.40
CA PRO A 114 13.75 4.68 8.98
C PRO A 114 12.58 4.06 9.76
N LEU A 115 12.54 2.74 9.88
CA LEU A 115 11.47 2.04 10.59
C LEU A 115 11.51 2.26 12.11
N SER A 116 12.64 2.77 12.63
CA SER A 116 12.74 3.28 14.02
C SER A 116 11.95 4.57 14.23
N ASN A 117 11.67 5.33 13.17
CA ASN A 117 10.88 6.57 13.20
C ASN A 117 10.05 6.72 11.91
N PRO A 118 9.05 5.84 11.70
CA PRO A 118 8.31 5.80 10.44
C PRO A 118 7.41 7.03 10.27
N VAL A 119 6.74 7.12 9.11
CA VAL A 119 5.80 8.20 8.80
C VAL A 119 4.66 8.21 9.83
N SER A 120 4.47 9.35 10.50
CA SER A 120 3.46 9.53 11.56
C SER A 120 2.24 10.35 11.14
N THR A 121 2.25 10.92 9.95
CA THR A 121 1.21 11.85 9.45
C THR A 121 0.18 11.18 8.53
N GLY A 122 0.27 9.87 8.31
CA GLY A 122 -0.59 9.13 7.40
C GLY A 122 -0.08 7.71 7.15
N PRO A 123 -0.70 6.96 6.23
CA PRO A 123 -0.21 5.64 5.85
C PRO A 123 1.18 5.76 5.22
N SER A 124 2.01 4.76 5.50
CA SER A 124 3.30 4.62 4.82
C SER A 124 3.13 4.01 3.43
N ILE A 125 2.10 3.18 3.25
CA ILE A 125 1.79 2.51 2.00
C ILE A 125 0.27 2.51 1.83
N THR A 126 -0.20 2.83 0.63
CA THR A 126 -1.62 2.69 0.27
C THR A 126 -1.74 1.76 -0.94
N ILE A 127 -2.68 0.84 -0.90
CA ILE A 127 -2.99 -0.05 -2.02
C ILE A 127 -4.49 -0.01 -2.28
N THR A 128 -4.86 0.34 -3.50
CA THR A 128 -6.24 0.31 -3.98
C THR A 128 -6.38 -0.80 -5.02
N PHE A 129 -7.47 -1.55 -4.99
CA PHE A 129 -7.74 -2.66 -5.91
C PHE A 129 -9.22 -2.73 -6.27
N TRP A 130 -9.51 -3.22 -7.47
CA TRP A 130 -10.86 -3.39 -8.02
C TRP A 130 -10.91 -4.65 -8.90
N GLY A 131 -12.11 -5.16 -9.17
CA GLY A 131 -12.30 -6.43 -9.89
C GLY A 131 -11.75 -7.63 -9.11
N LEU A 132 -12.24 -7.83 -7.87
CA LEU A 132 -11.73 -8.84 -6.94
C LEU A 132 -11.75 -10.27 -7.52
N ASP A 133 -12.70 -10.55 -8.39
CA ASP A 133 -12.88 -11.84 -9.04
C ASP A 133 -11.68 -12.24 -9.93
N LYS A 134 -10.88 -11.25 -10.37
CA LYS A 134 -9.66 -11.44 -11.18
C LYS A 134 -8.39 -11.69 -10.37
N PHE A 135 -8.45 -11.67 -9.04
CA PHE A 135 -7.28 -11.98 -8.21
C PHE A 135 -7.14 -13.49 -7.99
N GLU A 136 -5.89 -13.95 -7.84
CA GLU A 136 -5.58 -15.36 -7.56
C GLU A 136 -6.37 -15.86 -6.35
N LYS A 137 -7.06 -17.00 -6.51
CA LYS A 137 -7.81 -17.65 -5.43
C LYS A 137 -6.85 -18.28 -4.42
N GLU A 138 -7.17 -18.17 -3.13
CA GLU A 138 -6.53 -18.95 -2.07
C GLU A 138 -7.35 -20.20 -1.81
N SER A 139 -6.78 -21.37 -2.16
CA SER A 139 -7.38 -22.67 -1.88
C SER A 139 -7.28 -22.92 -0.38
N SER A 140 -8.40 -22.73 0.30
CA SER A 140 -8.58 -22.86 1.75
C SER A 140 -7.98 -24.15 2.33
N ARG A 141 -6.85 -24.03 3.04
CA ARG A 141 -6.42 -24.98 4.10
C ARG A 141 -5.45 -24.43 5.15
N LYS A 142 -4.99 -23.17 5.02
CA LYS A 142 -4.10 -22.50 5.99
C LYS A 142 -4.60 -21.09 6.34
N LEU A 143 -5.86 -20.98 6.76
CA LEU A 143 -6.42 -19.68 7.21
C LEU A 143 -5.77 -19.20 8.52
N ASP A 144 -5.18 -20.11 9.31
CA ASP A 144 -4.56 -19.78 10.60
C ASP A 144 -3.34 -18.85 10.48
N SER A 145 -2.68 -18.82 9.32
CA SER A 145 -1.55 -17.92 9.03
C SER A 145 -1.94 -16.69 8.18
N ASN A 146 -3.22 -16.56 7.80
CA ASN A 146 -3.68 -15.55 6.86
C ASN A 146 -4.46 -14.44 7.57
N TYR A 147 -4.22 -13.20 7.16
CA TYR A 147 -5.02 -12.06 7.59
C TYR A 147 -6.12 -11.82 6.56
N ILE A 148 -7.36 -12.14 6.94
CA ILE A 148 -8.53 -12.08 6.06
C ILE A 148 -9.32 -10.80 6.31
N PHE A 149 -9.48 -9.98 5.28
CA PHE A 149 -10.37 -8.81 5.31
C PHE A 149 -11.66 -9.14 4.55
N GLU A 150 -12.82 -8.88 5.14
CA GLU A 150 -14.10 -9.20 4.49
C GLU A 150 -14.58 -8.01 3.65
N ALA A 151 -14.88 -8.25 2.38
CA ALA A 151 -15.43 -7.25 1.46
C ALA A 151 -16.77 -6.68 1.96
N LYS A 152 -17.59 -7.50 2.63
CA LYS A 152 -18.87 -7.07 3.22
C LYS A 152 -18.71 -6.20 4.47
N LYS A 153 -17.58 -6.32 5.19
CA LYS A 153 -17.27 -5.52 6.39
C LYS A 153 -16.48 -4.25 6.09
N SER A 154 -16.14 -3.99 4.81
CA SER A 154 -15.52 -2.73 4.40
C SER A 154 -16.46 -1.56 4.69
N VAL A 155 -15.95 -0.48 5.27
CA VAL A 155 -16.71 0.77 5.42
C VAL A 155 -16.38 1.74 4.30
N LEU A 156 -17.34 2.60 3.95
CA LEU A 156 -17.09 3.67 2.99
C LEU A 156 -16.07 4.63 3.60
N HIS A 157 -15.03 4.99 2.84
CA HIS A 157 -14.09 5.99 3.30
C HIS A 157 -14.83 7.32 3.61
N PRO A 158 -14.59 8.00 4.74
CA PRO A 158 -15.41 9.15 5.16
C PRO A 158 -15.49 10.32 4.18
N LYS A 159 -14.53 10.44 3.26
CA LYS A 159 -14.49 11.50 2.23
C LYS A 159 -15.06 11.07 0.89
N ALA A 160 -15.45 9.82 0.75
CA ALA A 160 -15.87 9.25 -0.53
C ALA A 160 -17.29 9.67 -0.90
N GLN A 161 -17.45 10.08 -2.16
CA GLN A 161 -18.73 10.41 -2.77
C GLN A 161 -18.88 9.64 -4.07
N PHE A 162 -19.95 8.86 -4.20
CA PHE A 162 -20.24 8.12 -5.43
C PHE A 162 -20.95 9.02 -6.44
N ASN A 163 -20.40 9.07 -7.65
CA ASN A 163 -21.04 9.64 -8.82
C ASN A 163 -21.65 8.54 -9.68
N LYS A 164 -22.52 8.94 -10.61
CA LYS A 164 -23.07 8.03 -11.61
C LYS A 164 -21.92 7.41 -12.44
N GLY A 165 -21.86 6.08 -12.45
CA GLY A 165 -20.84 5.31 -13.17
C GLY A 165 -19.58 4.99 -12.36
N ASP A 166 -19.52 5.38 -11.09
CA ASP A 166 -18.44 4.92 -10.20
C ASP A 166 -18.65 3.45 -9.82
N GLU A 167 -17.55 2.71 -9.82
CA GLU A 167 -17.48 1.34 -9.33
C GLU A 167 -16.91 1.30 -7.91
N LYS A 168 -17.16 0.19 -7.21
CA LYS A 168 -16.59 -0.04 -5.89
C LYS A 168 -15.14 -0.53 -6.04
N ALA A 169 -14.19 0.32 -5.67
CA ALA A 169 -12.83 -0.11 -5.38
C ALA A 169 -12.66 -0.26 -3.87
N TYR A 170 -11.69 -1.07 -3.48
CA TYR A 170 -11.34 -1.30 -2.10
C TYR A 170 -9.91 -0.82 -1.88
N ALA A 171 -9.60 -0.38 -0.66
CA ALA A 171 -8.31 0.18 -0.33
C ALA A 171 -7.81 -0.30 1.04
N MET A 172 -6.50 -0.48 1.10
CA MET A 172 -5.76 -0.75 2.32
C MET A 172 -4.78 0.38 2.57
N ALA A 173 -4.95 1.06 3.71
CA ALA A 173 -3.97 2.02 4.22
C ALA A 173 -3.11 1.31 5.27
N ILE A 174 -1.81 1.23 5.01
CA ILE A 174 -0.84 0.48 5.81
C ILE A 174 0.04 1.47 6.57
N TYR A 175 -0.04 1.40 7.90
CA TYR A 175 0.71 2.21 8.84
C TYR A 175 1.82 1.37 9.47
N LEU A 176 2.98 1.99 9.64
CA LEU A 176 4.12 1.40 10.34
C LEU A 176 4.19 2.05 11.71
N ILE A 177 4.02 1.26 12.76
CA ILE A 177 3.86 1.77 14.12
C ILE A 177 4.96 1.21 15.00
N PRO A 178 5.85 2.05 15.55
CA PRO A 178 6.83 1.64 16.55
C PRO A 178 6.18 0.88 17.70
N ASN A 179 6.85 -0.15 18.22
CA ASN A 179 6.32 -0.94 19.34
C ASN A 179 6.12 -0.09 20.61
N SER A 180 6.89 1.00 20.73
CA SER A 180 6.85 1.98 21.82
C SER A 180 5.59 2.86 21.83
N LEU A 181 4.90 3.00 20.70
CA LEU A 181 3.60 3.68 20.66
C LEU A 181 2.56 2.77 21.33
N GLY A 182 2.33 3.03 22.62
CA GLY A 182 1.50 2.27 23.56
C GLY A 182 -0.01 2.33 23.31
N GLY A 183 -0.44 2.15 22.06
CA GLY A 183 -1.85 1.99 21.75
C GLY A 183 -2.45 0.78 22.46
N ARG A 184 -3.65 0.93 23.01
CA ARG A 184 -4.40 -0.21 23.55
C ARG A 184 -4.78 -1.15 22.40
N ILE A 185 -4.02 -2.24 22.25
CA ILE A 185 -4.34 -3.35 21.36
C ILE A 185 -5.38 -4.22 22.07
N PHE A 186 -6.46 -4.55 21.38
CA PHE A 186 -7.51 -5.43 21.88
C PHE A 186 -7.81 -6.54 20.87
N LYS A 187 -8.43 -7.62 21.35
CA LYS A 187 -8.85 -8.74 20.50
C LYS A 187 -10.32 -8.57 20.10
N LYS A 188 -10.65 -8.83 18.84
CA LYS A 188 -12.02 -8.85 18.29
C LYS A 188 -12.07 -9.86 17.14
N ASP A 189 -13.09 -10.69 17.06
CA ASP A 189 -13.29 -11.66 15.96
C ASP A 189 -12.03 -12.50 15.63
N GLY A 190 -11.29 -12.93 16.67
CA GLY A 190 -10.03 -13.68 16.52
C GLY A 190 -8.82 -12.87 16.05
N GLY A 191 -8.97 -11.59 15.69
CA GLY A 191 -7.89 -10.69 15.29
C GLY A 191 -7.44 -9.73 16.40
N LYS A 192 -6.28 -9.11 16.21
CA LYS A 192 -5.78 -7.99 17.04
C LYS A 192 -6.09 -6.67 16.35
N TYR A 193 -6.60 -5.70 17.11
CA TYR A 193 -7.04 -4.40 16.62
C TYR A 193 -6.55 -3.28 17.53
N ALA A 194 -6.46 -2.08 16.96
CA ALA A 194 -6.22 -0.85 17.72
C ALA A 194 -7.01 0.30 17.09
N TYR A 195 -7.16 1.39 17.85
CA TYR A 195 -7.61 2.66 17.28
C TYR A 195 -6.40 3.56 17.04
N LEU A 196 -6.14 3.90 15.78
CA LEU A 196 -5.18 4.94 15.44
C LEU A 196 -5.83 6.29 15.52
N THR A 197 -5.14 7.20 16.18
CA THR A 197 -5.54 8.59 16.27
C THR A 197 -4.58 9.40 15.44
N MET A 198 -5.05 9.91 14.31
CA MET A 198 -4.27 10.76 13.42
C MET A 198 -4.75 12.20 13.52
N MET A 199 -3.81 13.13 13.47
CA MET A 199 -4.12 14.54 13.30
C MET A 199 -4.08 14.84 11.80
N GLN A 200 -5.24 15.18 11.23
CA GLN A 200 -5.34 15.58 9.84
C GLN A 200 -5.57 17.08 9.76
N GLY A 201 -4.70 17.78 9.03
CA GLY A 201 -4.92 19.18 8.70
C GLY A 201 -6.13 19.35 7.79
N LEU A 202 -6.98 20.33 8.08
CA LEU A 202 -8.06 20.75 7.20
C LEU A 202 -7.50 21.52 5.99
N PRO A 203 -8.23 21.58 4.86
CA PRO A 203 -7.76 22.27 3.64
C PRO A 203 -7.37 23.74 3.84
N ASN A 204 -7.94 24.39 4.87
CA ASN A 204 -7.63 25.78 5.21
C ASN A 204 -6.28 25.95 5.93
N GLY A 205 -5.56 24.87 6.25
CA GLY A 205 -4.27 24.88 6.94
C GLY A 205 -4.30 25.37 8.39
N LYS A 206 -5.48 25.73 8.92
CA LYS A 206 -5.64 26.42 10.21
C LYS A 206 -6.23 25.55 11.31
N ALA A 207 -6.77 24.39 10.96
CA ALA A 207 -7.42 23.49 11.90
C ALA A 207 -7.01 22.05 11.64
N PHE A 208 -7.05 21.24 12.69
CA PHE A 208 -6.79 19.81 12.61
C PHE A 208 -8.00 19.05 13.11
N VAL A 209 -8.39 18.00 12.39
CA VAL A 209 -9.37 17.04 12.88
C VAL A 209 -8.64 15.80 13.37
N ARG A 210 -9.10 15.30 14.51
CA ARG A 210 -8.63 14.04 15.05
C ARG A 210 -9.43 12.91 14.41
N LEU A 211 -8.80 12.19 13.49
CA LEU A 211 -9.38 11.00 12.90
C LEU A 211 -9.06 9.80 13.79
N ARG A 212 -10.10 9.07 14.19
CA ARG A 212 -9.97 7.81 14.92
C ARG A 212 -10.33 6.68 13.98
N GLU A 213 -9.37 5.83 13.68
CA GLU A 213 -9.50 4.76 12.70
C GLU A 213 -9.28 3.41 13.35
N LEU A 214 -10.20 2.47 13.12
CA LEU A 214 -10.04 1.10 13.57
C LEU A 214 -9.12 0.36 12.60
N VAL A 215 -7.97 -0.09 13.08
CA VAL A 215 -6.99 -0.82 12.28
C VAL A 215 -6.81 -2.23 12.79
N ARG A 216 -6.50 -3.15 11.87
CA ARG A 216 -6.04 -4.49 12.21
C ARG A 216 -4.54 -4.49 12.41
N ILE A 217 -4.08 -5.07 13.51
CA ILE A 217 -2.66 -5.15 13.88
C ILE A 217 -2.07 -6.48 13.43
N ILE A 218 -0.95 -6.38 12.72
CA ILE A 218 -0.06 -7.47 12.34
C ILE A 218 1.23 -7.29 13.13
N GLU A 219 1.49 -8.24 14.04
CA GLU A 219 2.75 -8.29 14.76
C GLU A 219 3.79 -8.98 13.89
N MET A 220 4.98 -8.40 13.82
CA MET A 220 6.09 -8.97 13.08
C MET A 220 7.23 -9.22 14.06
N ASN A 221 7.31 -10.41 14.65
CA ASN A 221 8.43 -10.74 15.53
C ASN A 221 9.66 -11.13 14.68
N PRO A 222 10.88 -10.72 15.03
CA PRO A 222 11.30 -9.92 16.20
C PRO A 222 11.39 -8.40 15.93
N GLN A 223 10.63 -7.84 14.99
CA GLN A 223 10.71 -6.43 14.62
C GLN A 223 10.28 -5.49 15.75
N ASN A 224 10.90 -4.32 15.83
CA ASN A 224 10.57 -3.27 16.79
C ASN A 224 9.38 -2.38 16.35
N PHE A 225 8.63 -2.82 15.34
CA PHE A 225 7.44 -2.14 14.83
C PHE A 225 6.35 -3.15 14.48
N ARG A 226 5.12 -2.65 14.40
CA ARG A 226 3.91 -3.37 13.98
C ARG A 226 3.43 -2.79 12.66
N ILE A 227 2.75 -3.63 11.88
CA ILE A 227 1.95 -3.17 10.74
C ILE A 227 0.52 -3.01 11.22
N ALA A 228 -0.07 -1.85 10.94
CA ALA A 228 -1.50 -1.61 11.11
C ALA A 228 -2.13 -1.41 9.74
N ILE A 229 -3.24 -2.09 9.48
CA ILE A 229 -3.95 -2.01 8.21
C ILE A 229 -5.36 -1.51 8.47
N SER A 230 -5.71 -0.38 7.84
CA SER A 230 -7.10 0.01 7.65
C SER A 230 -7.67 -0.60 6.38
N TRP A 231 -8.97 -0.86 6.37
CA TRP A 231 -9.69 -1.50 5.28
C TRP A 231 -11.00 -0.76 5.01
N PHE A 232 -11.10 -0.18 3.82
CA PHE A 232 -12.27 0.59 3.41
C PHE A 232 -12.52 0.44 1.91
N PHE A 233 -13.63 0.98 1.44
CA PHE A 233 -13.93 1.08 0.02
C PHE A 233 -14.12 2.52 -0.41
N ILE A 234 -13.83 2.77 -1.68
CA ILE A 234 -13.88 4.08 -2.34
C ILE A 234 -14.55 3.96 -3.71
N PRO A 235 -15.22 5.01 -4.19
CA PRO A 235 -15.66 5.12 -5.56
C PRO A 235 -14.44 5.21 -6.47
N LYS A 236 -14.49 4.49 -7.58
CA LYS A 236 -13.49 4.58 -8.64
C LYS A 236 -14.20 4.61 -9.97
N LYS A 237 -13.84 5.58 -10.82
CA LYS A 237 -14.20 5.53 -12.22
C LYS A 237 -13.48 4.37 -12.90
N ALA A 238 -14.25 3.50 -13.53
CA ALA A 238 -13.75 2.34 -14.26
C ALA A 238 -12.80 2.80 -15.38
N THR A 239 -11.56 2.33 -15.34
CA THR A 239 -10.58 2.47 -16.42
C THR A 239 -10.19 1.11 -17.01
N SER A 240 -10.50 0.04 -16.28
CA SER A 240 -10.32 -1.37 -16.60
C SER A 240 -11.20 -2.20 -15.65
N ASP A 241 -11.57 -3.41 -16.05
CA ASP A 241 -12.40 -4.32 -15.24
C ASP A 241 -11.76 -4.72 -13.91
N SER A 242 -10.42 -4.76 -13.86
CA SER A 242 -9.69 -5.09 -12.65
C SER A 242 -8.31 -4.43 -12.63
N GLY A 243 -7.74 -4.37 -11.43
CA GLY A 243 -6.41 -3.85 -11.23
C GLY A 243 -6.08 -3.46 -9.80
N TYR A 244 -4.89 -2.88 -9.64
CA TYR A 244 -4.48 -2.20 -8.43
C TYR A 244 -3.63 -0.96 -8.73
N VAL A 245 -3.59 -0.07 -7.73
CA VAL A 245 -2.60 0.99 -7.62
C VAL A 245 -1.98 0.91 -6.24
N PHE A 246 -0.66 0.97 -6.19
CA PHE A 246 0.16 0.95 -4.99
C PHE A 246 0.93 2.26 -4.92
N PHE A 247 0.93 2.87 -3.75
CA PHE A 247 1.79 4.00 -3.40
C PHE A 247 2.63 3.61 -2.20
N GLY A 248 3.95 3.69 -2.37
CA GLY A 248 4.91 3.54 -1.28
C GLY A 248 5.17 4.88 -0.59
N PRO A 249 6.04 4.87 0.43
CA PRO A 249 6.41 6.07 1.16
C PRO A 249 7.30 6.97 0.29
N THR A 250 7.48 8.21 0.72
CA THR A 250 8.29 9.22 0.00
C THR A 250 9.61 9.50 0.71
N ASP A 251 10.59 10.05 -0.02
CA ASP A 251 11.80 10.66 0.56
C ASP A 251 11.61 12.18 0.85
N GLY A 252 10.36 12.64 0.81
CA GLY A 252 9.98 14.06 0.86
C GLY A 252 10.00 14.76 -0.50
N ARG A 253 10.62 14.17 -1.53
CA ARG A 253 10.65 14.70 -2.91
C ARG A 253 10.24 13.68 -3.95
N ARG A 254 10.45 12.40 -3.69
CA ARG A 254 10.18 11.30 -4.61
C ARG A 254 9.29 10.27 -3.96
N GLY A 255 8.35 9.73 -4.72
CA GLY A 255 7.52 8.59 -4.35
C GLY A 255 7.86 7.36 -5.20
N LEU A 256 7.49 6.19 -4.70
CA LEU A 256 7.46 4.95 -5.46
C LEU A 256 6.00 4.53 -5.67
N SER A 257 5.64 4.16 -6.89
CA SER A 257 4.31 3.63 -7.18
C SER A 257 4.34 2.41 -8.09
N ALA A 258 3.30 1.60 -8.00
CA ALA A 258 3.02 0.53 -8.96
C ALA A 258 1.56 0.61 -9.40
N SER A 259 1.29 0.43 -10.69
CA SER A 259 -0.07 0.27 -11.21
C SER A 259 -0.15 -1.00 -12.05
N TYR A 260 -1.29 -1.66 -12.00
CA TYR A 260 -1.65 -2.76 -12.88
C TYR A 260 -3.16 -2.69 -13.17
N PRO A 261 -3.60 -2.51 -14.43
CA PRO A 261 -2.77 -2.15 -15.58
C PRO A 261 -2.00 -0.85 -15.37
N ALA A 262 -1.06 -0.58 -16.26
CA ALA A 262 -0.34 0.68 -16.32
C ALA A 262 -1.36 1.82 -16.51
N ILE A 263 -1.49 2.68 -15.50
CA ILE A 263 -2.36 3.86 -15.57
C ILE A 263 -1.49 5.07 -15.86
N ASP A 264 -1.77 5.78 -16.96
CA ASP A 264 -1.08 7.03 -17.23
C ASP A 264 -1.81 8.22 -16.59
N TYR A 265 -1.25 8.72 -15.49
CA TYR A 265 -1.71 9.93 -14.81
C TYR A 265 -1.25 11.23 -15.47
N GLY A 266 -0.57 11.17 -16.62
CA GLY A 266 0.03 12.34 -17.26
C GLY A 266 1.13 12.97 -16.41
N ASN A 267 1.30 14.29 -16.48
CA ASN A 267 2.31 15.04 -15.70
C ASN A 267 1.70 15.84 -14.53
N ARG A 268 0.38 15.72 -14.31
CA ARG A 268 -0.36 16.41 -13.27
C ARG A 268 -1.37 15.45 -12.65
N LEU A 269 -1.22 15.19 -11.35
CA LEU A 269 -2.28 14.55 -10.57
C LEU A 269 -3.09 15.64 -9.87
N LEU A 270 -4.41 15.63 -10.06
CA LEU A 270 -5.27 16.48 -9.25
C LEU A 270 -5.25 15.96 -7.81
N MET A 271 -5.14 16.85 -6.83
CA MET A 271 -5.13 16.44 -5.43
C MET A 271 -6.38 15.64 -5.07
N LYS A 272 -7.54 15.95 -5.69
CA LYS A 272 -8.79 15.21 -5.51
C LYS A 272 -8.70 13.73 -5.91
N ASP A 273 -7.85 13.41 -6.89
CA ASP A 273 -7.62 12.05 -7.37
C ASP A 273 -6.66 11.29 -6.43
N ILE A 274 -5.98 12.03 -5.55
CA ILE A 274 -5.12 11.53 -4.46
C ILE A 274 -5.83 11.59 -3.11
N THR A 275 -6.98 12.27 -2.97
CA THR A 275 -7.67 12.46 -1.68
C THR A 275 -8.13 11.16 -1.02
N TYR A 276 -8.16 10.06 -1.78
CA TYR A 276 -8.47 8.72 -1.31
C TYR A 276 -7.23 7.83 -1.10
N LEU A 277 -6.02 8.37 -1.37
CA LEU A 277 -4.73 7.70 -1.30
C LEU A 277 -3.96 8.06 -0.03
#